data_AF-A0A2N1DSQ1-F1
#
_entry.id   AF-A0A2N1DSQ1-F1
#
_cell.length_a   1.000
_cell.length_b   1.000
_cell.length_c   1.000
_cell.angle_alpha   90.00
_cell.angle_beta   90.00
_cell.angle_gamma   90.00
#
_symmetry.space_group_name_H-M   'P 1'
#
loop_
_entity.id
_entity.type
_entity.pdbx_description
1 polymer ?
#
loop_
_entity_poly.entity_id
_entity_poly.type
_entity_poly.pdbx_seq_one_letter_code
_entity_poly.pdbx_strand_id
1 'polypeptide(L)'
;MLNFILGCIVGFAVTIWYVILDLNYSYDSNVTVNIVIASATLIAAAIHYVSVKKQDRERVWEINKEALLGLSQALSDRISETENALEYEWACNSMNGPDIDPPNNPDGYKNFDDKVLYMLNVHKPLLPKNLVDSISSLQTLDKKITHSVHDEGLDNKDAYEEMLKSYSYLRIELNQFIRKIAGV
;
A
#
# COMPACT_ATOMS: atom_id res chain seq x y z
N MET A 1 7.26 26.60 8.89
CA MET A 1 7.99 27.79 9.39
C MET A 1 7.20 28.58 10.43
N LEU A 2 5.91 28.84 10.22
CA LEU A 2 5.08 29.59 11.18
C LEU A 2 5.12 29.01 12.61
N ASN A 3 4.95 27.69 12.76
CA ASN A 3 4.98 27.00 14.06
C ASN A 3 6.32 27.12 14.78
N PHE A 4 7.43 27.20 14.03
CA PHE A 4 8.77 27.37 14.60
C PHE A 4 8.95 28.79 15.13
N ILE A 5 8.53 29.80 14.36
CA ILE A 5 8.58 31.21 14.77
C ILE A 5 7.69 31.45 15.99
N LEU A 6 6.48 30.89 16.00
CA LEU A 6 5.56 30.95 17.15
C LEU A 6 6.18 30.29 18.39
N GLY A 7 6.83 29.13 18.22
CA GLY A 7 7.56 28.45 19.29
C GLY A 7 8.70 29.30 19.86
N CYS A 8 9.49 29.97 19.02
CA CYS A 8 10.55 30.86 19.47
C CYS A 8 10.01 32.07 20.27
N ILE A 9 8.93 32.70 19.80
CA ILE A 9 8.31 33.84 20.48
C ILE A 9 7.75 33.44 21.85
N VAL A 10 7.03 32.31 21.90
CA VAL A 10 6.47 31.78 23.15
C VAL A 10 7.59 31.38 24.12
N GLY A 11 8.63 30.71 23.65
CA GLY A 11 9.79 30.34 24.46
C GLY A 11 10.49 31.56 25.08
N PHE A 12 10.69 32.61 24.29
CA PHE A 12 11.32 33.85 24.77
C PHE A 12 10.46 34.57 25.83
N ALA A 13 9.13 34.63 25.61
CA ALA A 13 8.21 35.23 26.56
C ALA A 13 8.19 34.47 27.90
N VAL A 14 8.20 33.13 27.87
CA VAL A 14 8.24 32.29 29.08
C VAL A 14 9.56 32.49 29.85
N THR A 15 10.70 32.61 29.16
CA THR A 15 11.99 32.87 29.83
C THR A 15 12.07 34.23 30.52
N ILE A 16 11.50 35.28 29.93
CA ILE A 16 11.43 36.61 30.57
C ILE A 16 10.53 36.55 31.81
N TRP A 17 9.39 35.88 31.71
CA TRP A 17 8.46 35.72 32.82
C TRP A 17 9.11 34.96 33.99
N TYR A 18 9.89 33.92 33.70
CA TYR A 18 10.64 33.16 34.70
C TYR A 18 11.63 34.06 35.46
N VAL A 19 12.43 34.87 34.77
CA VAL A 19 13.41 35.78 35.39
C VAL A 19 12.74 36.82 36.29
N ILE A 20 11.58 37.35 35.90
CA ILE A 20 10.83 38.34 36.69
C ILE A 20 10.25 37.72 37.98
N LEU A 21 9.80 36.46 37.93
CA LEU A 21 9.25 35.75 39.10
C LEU A 21 10.34 35.27 40.06
N ASP A 22 11.48 34.81 39.56
CA ASP A 22 12.62 34.31 40.36
C ASP A 22 13.23 35.43 41.23
N LEU A 23 13.21 36.68 40.77
CA LEU A 23 13.71 37.84 41.53
C LEU A 23 12.86 38.21 42.76
N ASN A 24 11.59 37.77 42.82
CA ASN A 24 10.64 38.16 43.88
C ASN A 24 10.28 37.04 44.85
N TYR A 25 10.62 35.79 44.53
CA TYR A 25 10.24 34.61 45.29
C TYR A 25 11.50 33.75 45.45
N SER A 26 11.81 33.30 46.66
CA SER A 26 12.94 32.39 46.96
C SER A 26 12.67 30.98 46.41
N TYR A 27 12.40 30.88 45.12
CA TYR A 27 12.17 29.64 44.41
C TYR A 27 13.48 28.89 44.26
N ASP A 28 13.45 27.57 44.50
CA ASP A 28 14.64 26.74 44.28
C ASP A 28 14.84 26.54 42.78
N SER A 29 15.63 27.43 42.19
CA SER A 29 16.03 27.44 40.78
C SER A 29 16.52 26.07 40.30
N ASN A 30 17.19 25.28 41.15
CA ASN A 30 17.64 23.93 40.79
C ASN A 30 16.48 22.98 40.50
N VAL A 31 15.38 23.06 41.26
CA VAL A 31 14.20 22.21 41.04
C VAL A 31 13.56 22.55 39.71
N THR A 32 13.39 23.84 39.40
CA THR A 32 12.78 24.28 38.15
C THR A 32 13.62 23.91 36.94
N VAL A 33 14.94 24.12 36.99
CA VAL A 33 15.87 23.75 35.91
C VAL A 33 15.82 22.23 35.66
N ASN A 34 15.83 21.41 36.71
CA ASN A 34 15.73 19.96 36.57
C ASN A 34 14.41 19.50 35.94
N ILE A 35 13.28 20.13 36.28
CA ILE A 35 11.98 19.85 35.65
C ILE A 35 12.00 20.20 34.17
N VAL A 36 12.57 21.36 33.80
CA VAL A 36 12.67 21.80 32.41
C VAL A 36 13.54 20.84 31.62
N ILE A 37 14.72 20.47 32.13
CA ILE A 37 15.62 19.50 31.48
C ILE A 37 14.91 18.15 31.30
N ALA A 38 14.22 17.66 32.33
CA ALA A 38 13.47 16.40 32.26
C ALA A 38 12.37 16.45 31.20
N SER A 39 11.58 17.54 31.15
CA SER A 39 10.53 17.71 30.13
C SER A 39 11.09 17.80 28.71
N ALA A 40 12.19 18.52 28.51
CA ALA A 40 12.86 18.64 27.21
C ALA A 40 13.38 17.28 26.75
N THR A 41 13.94 16.49 27.67
CA THR A 41 14.43 15.14 27.40
C THR A 41 13.27 14.19 27.01
N LEU A 42 12.12 14.28 27.71
CA LEU A 42 10.92 13.50 27.35
C LEU A 42 10.39 13.85 25.97
N ILE A 43 10.30 15.15 25.64
CA ILE A 43 9.85 15.60 24.32
C ILE A 43 10.84 15.14 23.23
N ALA A 44 12.14 15.29 23.46
CA ALA A 44 13.17 14.82 22.54
C ALA A 44 13.09 13.31 22.31
N ALA A 45 12.90 12.52 23.37
CA ALA A 45 12.73 11.08 23.28
C ALA A 45 11.45 10.70 22.50
N ALA A 46 10.34 11.40 22.72
CA ALA A 46 9.09 11.19 21.99
C ALA A 46 9.24 11.49 20.49
N ILE A 47 9.88 12.60 20.14
CA ILE A 47 10.16 12.97 18.73
C ILE A 47 11.08 11.93 18.10
N HIS A 48 12.16 11.54 18.80
CA HIS A 48 13.10 10.54 18.31
C HIS A 48 12.41 9.20 18.05
N TYR A 49 11.56 8.75 18.97
CA TYR A 49 10.78 7.52 18.80
C TYR A 49 9.87 7.56 17.57
N VAL A 50 9.14 8.66 17.38
CA VAL A 50 8.28 8.83 16.19
C VAL A 50 9.12 8.88 14.91
N SER A 51 10.27 9.56 14.94
CA SER A 51 11.19 9.67 13.81
C SER A 51 11.73 8.30 13.39
N VAL A 52 12.22 7.49 14.34
CA VAL A 52 12.71 6.13 14.09
C VAL A 52 11.61 5.26 13.49
N LYS A 53 10.42 5.28 14.08
CA LYS A 53 9.28 4.48 13.57
C LYS A 53 8.89 4.89 12.14
N LYS A 54 8.97 6.18 11.81
CA LYS A 54 8.71 6.67 10.45
C LYS A 54 9.79 6.20 9.48
N GLN A 55 11.06 6.28 9.87
CA GLN A 55 12.19 5.84 9.07
C GLN A 55 12.15 4.34 8.78
N ASP A 56 11.78 3.51 9.76
CA ASP A 56 11.60 2.07 9.57
C ASP A 56 10.52 1.77 8.51
N ARG A 57 9.39 2.49 8.59
CA ARG A 57 8.31 2.34 7.60
C ARG A 57 8.75 2.79 6.20
N GLU A 58 9.43 3.93 6.10
CA GLU A 58 9.96 4.44 4.83
C GLU A 58 10.97 3.46 4.22
N ARG A 59 11.83 2.84 5.05
CA ARG A 59 12.77 1.83 4.59
C ARG A 59 12.06 0.58 4.05
N VAL A 60 11.04 0.09 4.75
CA VAL A 60 10.23 -1.04 4.28
C VAL A 60 9.51 -0.67 2.97
N TRP A 61 8.98 0.55 2.86
CA TRP A 61 8.38 1.04 1.62
C TRP A 61 9.39 1.04 0.47
N GLU A 62 10.55 1.71 0.63
CA GLU A 62 11.55 1.84 -0.44
C GLU A 62 12.08 0.48 -0.92
N ILE A 63 12.25 -0.50 -0.03
CA ILE A 63 12.69 -1.86 -0.41
C ILE A 63 11.64 -2.59 -1.26
N ASN A 64 10.35 -2.40 -0.99
CA ASN A 64 9.27 -3.18 -1.62
C ASN A 64 8.55 -2.42 -2.73
N LYS A 65 8.77 -1.12 -2.86
CA LYS A 65 8.05 -0.22 -3.77
C LYS A 65 8.05 -0.73 -5.21
N GLU A 66 9.21 -1.09 -5.74
CA GLU A 66 9.33 -1.53 -7.13
C GLU A 66 8.53 -2.81 -7.39
N ALA A 67 8.62 -3.80 -6.49
CA ALA A 67 7.90 -5.06 -6.61
C ALA A 67 6.38 -4.87 -6.46
N LEU A 68 5.94 -4.06 -5.48
CA LEU A 68 4.52 -3.78 -5.22
C LEU A 68 3.87 -2.96 -6.34
N LEU A 69 4.53 -1.91 -6.82
CA LEU A 69 4.04 -1.11 -7.93
C LEU A 69 4.09 -1.90 -9.24
N GLY A 70 5.13 -2.71 -9.46
CA GLY A 70 5.22 -3.60 -10.61
C GLY A 70 4.10 -4.65 -10.63
N LEU A 71 3.76 -5.25 -9.48
CA LEU A 71 2.62 -6.15 -9.37
C LEU A 71 1.29 -5.42 -9.58
N SER A 72 1.15 -4.19 -9.05
CA SER A 72 -0.05 -3.39 -9.23
C SER A 72 -0.28 -3.01 -10.70
N GLN A 73 0.79 -2.69 -11.41
CA GLN A 73 0.75 -2.41 -12.85
C GLN A 73 0.39 -3.68 -13.62
N ALA A 74 1.11 -4.78 -13.41
CA ALA A 74 0.82 -6.05 -14.08
C ALA A 74 -0.61 -6.54 -13.82
N LEU A 75 -1.15 -6.33 -12.61
CA LEU A 75 -2.54 -6.65 -12.29
C LEU A 75 -3.55 -5.73 -13.00
N SER A 76 -3.19 -4.47 -13.24
CA SER A 76 -4.05 -3.53 -13.96
C SER A 76 -4.07 -3.87 -15.45
N ASP A 77 -2.91 -4.18 -16.03
CA ASP A 77 -2.79 -4.69 -17.40
C ASP A 77 -3.63 -5.97 -17.55
N ARG A 78 -3.54 -6.86 -16.55
CA ARG A 78 -4.29 -8.12 -16.52
C ARG A 78 -5.81 -7.94 -16.52
N ILE A 79 -6.30 -7.00 -15.71
CA ILE A 79 -7.72 -6.65 -15.65
C ILE A 79 -8.18 -6.11 -17.01
N SER A 80 -7.41 -5.19 -17.60
CA SER A 80 -7.74 -4.60 -18.90
C SER A 80 -7.78 -5.65 -20.02
N GLU A 81 -6.84 -6.59 -20.03
CA GLU A 81 -6.85 -7.70 -21.00
C GLU A 81 -8.08 -8.60 -20.83
N THR A 82 -8.46 -8.90 -19.60
CA THR A 82 -9.63 -9.72 -19.29
C THR A 82 -10.93 -9.00 -19.70
N GLU A 83 -11.01 -7.69 -19.48
CA GLU A 83 -12.13 -6.85 -19.92
C GLU A 83 -12.23 -6.82 -21.46
N ASN A 84 -11.11 -6.65 -22.16
CA ASN A 84 -11.07 -6.68 -23.62
C ASN A 84 -11.49 -8.05 -24.19
N ALA A 85 -11.08 -9.15 -23.54
CA ALA A 85 -11.49 -10.50 -23.94
C ALA A 85 -12.99 -10.71 -23.75
N LEU A 86 -13.55 -10.21 -22.65
CA LEU A 86 -14.99 -10.26 -22.40
C LEU A 86 -15.79 -9.42 -23.43
N GLU A 87 -15.28 -8.25 -23.80
CA GLU A 87 -15.91 -7.39 -24.81
C GLU A 87 -15.86 -8.04 -26.20
N TYR A 88 -14.74 -8.67 -26.56
CA TYR A 88 -14.60 -9.45 -27.79
C TYR A 88 -15.62 -10.61 -27.86
N GLU A 89 -15.72 -11.42 -26.79
CA GLU A 89 -16.70 -12.50 -26.71
C GLU A 89 -18.14 -11.98 -26.84
N TRP A 90 -18.45 -10.82 -26.26
CA TRP A 90 -19.76 -10.21 -26.40
C TRP A 90 -20.04 -9.72 -27.84
N ALA A 91 -19.04 -9.12 -28.49
CA ALA A 91 -19.15 -8.64 -29.87
C ALA A 91 -19.34 -9.79 -30.86
N CYS A 92 -18.58 -10.88 -30.73
CA CYS A 92 -18.71 -12.06 -31.58
C CYS A 92 -20.06 -12.78 -31.43
N ASN A 93 -20.64 -12.77 -30.21
CA ASN A 93 -21.95 -13.36 -29.94
C ASN A 93 -23.13 -12.43 -30.27
N SER A 94 -22.87 -11.16 -30.65
CA SER A 94 -23.90 -10.19 -31.03
C SER A 94 -24.08 -10.12 -32.54
N MET A 95 -25.31 -10.28 -33.02
CA MET A 95 -25.66 -10.27 -34.45
C MET A 95 -25.34 -8.94 -35.17
N ASN A 96 -25.11 -7.86 -34.42
CA ASN A 96 -24.71 -6.53 -34.89
C ASN A 96 -23.51 -5.97 -34.09
N GLY A 97 -22.65 -6.84 -33.54
CA GLY A 97 -21.48 -6.41 -32.78
C GLY A 97 -20.52 -5.57 -33.63
N PRO A 98 -19.80 -4.60 -33.03
CA PRO A 98 -18.66 -3.96 -33.70
C PRO A 98 -17.60 -5.02 -34.03
N ASP A 99 -16.86 -4.82 -35.13
CA ASP A 99 -15.73 -5.68 -35.47
C ASP A 99 -14.57 -5.31 -34.55
N ILE A 100 -14.30 -6.15 -33.55
CA ILE A 100 -13.23 -5.96 -32.55
C ILE A 100 -12.13 -6.97 -32.84
N ASP A 101 -10.89 -6.51 -32.91
CA ASP A 101 -9.74 -7.40 -33.04
C ASP A 101 -9.64 -8.35 -31.83
N PRO A 102 -9.30 -9.63 -32.03
CA PRO A 102 -9.11 -10.55 -30.92
C PRO A 102 -7.99 -10.06 -29.99
N PRO A 103 -8.14 -10.22 -28.67
CA PRO A 103 -7.10 -9.85 -27.73
C PRO A 103 -5.84 -10.66 -28.02
N ASN A 104 -4.73 -9.99 -28.32
CA ASN A 104 -3.45 -10.65 -28.60
C ASN A 104 -2.35 -10.02 -27.75
N ASN A 105 -2.26 -10.44 -26.48
CA ASN A 105 -1.13 -10.11 -25.62
C ASN A 105 -0.71 -11.32 -24.75
N PRO A 106 0.00 -12.31 -25.32
CA PRO A 106 0.51 -13.44 -24.55
C PRO A 106 1.56 -13.03 -23.49
N ASP A 107 2.24 -11.90 -23.68
CA ASP A 107 3.28 -11.42 -22.77
C ASP A 107 2.70 -10.84 -21.46
N GLY A 108 1.48 -10.28 -21.49
CA GLY A 108 0.80 -9.75 -20.31
C GLY A 108 0.44 -10.82 -19.28
N TYR A 109 -0.03 -11.99 -19.76
CA TYR A 109 -0.33 -13.18 -18.95
C TYR A 109 0.91 -13.63 -18.16
N LYS A 110 2.02 -13.83 -18.88
CA LYS A 110 3.28 -14.32 -18.29
C LYS A 110 3.91 -13.32 -17.33
N ASN A 111 3.85 -12.03 -17.66
CA ASN A 111 4.42 -10.99 -16.80
C ASN A 111 3.71 -10.92 -15.44
N PHE A 112 2.38 -11.05 -15.39
CA PHE A 112 1.66 -11.08 -14.13
C PHE A 112 2.06 -12.27 -13.25
N ASP A 113 2.11 -13.48 -13.82
CA ASP A 113 2.46 -14.70 -13.09
C ASP A 113 3.88 -14.65 -12.53
N ASP A 114 4.83 -14.16 -13.32
CA ASP A 114 6.23 -13.99 -12.89
C ASP A 114 6.33 -13.00 -11.72
N LYS A 115 5.57 -11.89 -11.75
CA LYS A 115 5.54 -10.92 -10.66
C LYS A 115 4.88 -11.48 -9.40
N VAL A 116 3.79 -12.23 -9.55
CA VAL A 116 3.13 -12.93 -8.43
C VAL A 116 4.08 -13.93 -7.79
N LEU A 117 4.75 -14.76 -8.60
CA LEU A 117 5.69 -15.77 -8.14
C LEU A 117 6.88 -15.13 -7.41
N TYR A 118 7.46 -14.08 -7.98
CA TYR A 118 8.53 -13.31 -7.35
C TYR A 118 8.09 -12.76 -6.00
N MET A 119 6.88 -12.20 -5.92
CA MET A 119 6.34 -11.63 -4.69
C MET A 119 6.12 -12.68 -3.59
N LEU A 120 5.60 -13.85 -3.96
CA LEU A 120 5.37 -14.97 -3.04
C LEU A 120 6.65 -15.69 -2.60
N ASN A 121 7.70 -15.69 -3.41
CA ASN A 121 8.95 -16.39 -3.09
C ASN A 121 9.94 -15.51 -2.35
N VAL A 122 10.07 -14.24 -2.76
CA VAL A 122 11.10 -13.33 -2.23
C VAL A 122 10.55 -12.45 -1.12
N HIS A 123 9.32 -11.96 -1.27
CA HIS A 123 8.76 -10.93 -0.40
C HIS A 123 7.63 -11.40 0.52
N LYS A 124 7.24 -12.68 0.46
CA LYS A 124 6.17 -13.25 1.29
C LYS A 124 6.25 -12.94 2.79
N PRO A 125 7.43 -12.95 3.45
CA PRO A 125 7.52 -12.57 4.86
C PRO A 125 7.07 -11.14 5.17
N LEU A 126 7.07 -10.27 4.17
CA LEU A 126 6.72 -8.86 4.26
C LEU A 126 5.27 -8.58 3.84
N LEU A 127 4.60 -9.56 3.24
CA LEU A 127 3.21 -9.43 2.80
C LEU A 127 2.23 -9.71 3.95
N PRO A 128 1.10 -8.99 4.00
CA PRO A 128 0.05 -9.29 4.96
C PRO A 128 -0.59 -10.63 4.57
N LYS A 129 -1.00 -11.40 5.60
CA LYS A 129 -1.61 -12.71 5.41
C LYS A 129 -2.79 -12.67 4.42
N ASN A 130 -3.64 -11.66 4.52
CA ASN A 130 -4.80 -11.48 3.62
C ASN A 130 -4.39 -11.40 2.14
N LEU A 131 -3.28 -10.73 1.82
CA LEU A 131 -2.81 -10.61 0.44
C LEU A 131 -2.24 -11.95 -0.06
N VAL A 132 -1.51 -12.67 0.79
CA VAL A 132 -1.00 -14.01 0.47
C VAL A 132 -2.15 -14.99 0.23
N ASP A 133 -3.17 -14.95 1.08
CA ASP A 133 -4.37 -15.79 0.96
C ASP A 133 -5.16 -15.44 -0.31
N SER A 134 -5.25 -14.16 -0.66
CA SER A 134 -5.91 -13.69 -1.90
C SER A 134 -5.18 -14.16 -3.15
N ILE A 135 -3.85 -14.08 -3.18
CA ILE A 135 -3.03 -14.58 -4.29
C ILE A 135 -3.17 -16.10 -4.41
N SER A 136 -3.14 -16.83 -3.29
CA SER A 136 -3.28 -18.29 -3.30
C SER A 136 -4.67 -18.73 -3.78
N SER A 137 -5.70 -17.98 -3.40
CA SER A 137 -7.08 -18.20 -3.86
C SER A 137 -7.20 -17.95 -5.36
N LEU A 138 -6.56 -16.91 -5.88
CA LEU A 138 -6.50 -16.61 -7.32
C LEU A 138 -5.85 -17.77 -8.11
N GLN A 139 -4.72 -18.31 -7.65
CA GLN A 139 -4.07 -19.46 -8.29
C GLN A 139 -4.93 -20.73 -8.27
N THR A 140 -5.72 -20.92 -7.20
CA THR A 140 -6.63 -22.06 -7.09
C THR A 140 -7.80 -21.90 -8.05
N LEU A 141 -8.34 -20.67 -8.15
CA LEU A 141 -9.41 -20.34 -9.07
C LEU A 141 -8.97 -20.48 -10.53
N ASP A 142 -7.78 -19.99 -10.87
CA ASP A 142 -7.20 -20.08 -12.21
C ASP A 142 -7.10 -21.54 -12.69
N LYS A 143 -6.61 -22.44 -11.83
CA LYS A 143 -6.59 -23.89 -12.10
C LYS A 143 -7.99 -24.47 -12.27
N LYS A 144 -8.94 -24.06 -11.42
CA LYS A 144 -10.32 -24.53 -11.48
C LYS A 144 -10.99 -24.09 -12.78
N ILE A 145 -10.87 -22.81 -13.14
CA ILE A 145 -11.45 -22.25 -14.36
C ILE A 145 -10.83 -22.91 -15.59
N THR A 146 -9.51 -23.08 -15.63
CA THR A 146 -8.83 -23.77 -16.73
C THR A 146 -9.37 -25.20 -16.93
N HIS A 147 -9.55 -25.93 -15.83
CA HIS A 147 -10.14 -27.26 -15.85
C HIS A 147 -11.61 -27.24 -16.31
N SER A 148 -12.44 -26.35 -15.75
CA SER A 148 -13.86 -26.27 -16.09
C SER A 148 -14.09 -25.84 -17.55
N VAL A 149 -13.25 -24.97 -18.11
CA VAL A 149 -13.32 -24.59 -19.53
C VAL A 149 -12.92 -25.74 -20.45
N HIS A 150 -11.83 -26.47 -20.13
CA HIS A 150 -11.33 -27.54 -21.01
C HIS A 150 -12.12 -28.85 -20.89
N ASP A 151 -12.49 -29.24 -19.67
CA ASP A 151 -12.98 -30.59 -19.36
C ASP A 151 -14.48 -30.62 -19.04
N GLU A 152 -15.07 -29.49 -18.61
CA GLU A 152 -16.48 -29.40 -18.18
C GLU A 152 -17.34 -28.52 -19.11
N GLY A 153 -16.74 -27.89 -20.13
CA GLY A 153 -17.44 -27.06 -21.11
C GLY A 153 -18.03 -25.77 -20.53
N LEU A 154 -17.39 -25.20 -19.50
CA LEU A 154 -17.75 -23.89 -18.96
C LEU A 154 -17.65 -22.82 -20.06
N ASP A 155 -18.65 -21.93 -20.11
CA ASP A 155 -18.65 -20.83 -21.06
C ASP A 155 -17.46 -19.89 -20.80
N ASN A 156 -16.76 -19.51 -21.87
CA ASN A 156 -15.57 -18.64 -21.77
C ASN A 156 -15.91 -17.30 -21.12
N LYS A 157 -17.14 -16.81 -21.35
CA LYS A 157 -17.64 -15.57 -20.75
C LYS A 157 -17.73 -15.66 -19.23
N ASP A 158 -18.36 -16.71 -18.72
CA ASP A 158 -18.51 -16.94 -17.28
C ASP A 158 -17.13 -17.09 -16.61
N ALA A 159 -16.19 -17.76 -17.29
CA ALA A 159 -14.81 -17.86 -16.86
C ALA A 159 -14.13 -16.48 -16.74
N TYR A 160 -14.24 -15.62 -17.76
CA TYR A 160 -13.67 -14.26 -17.72
C TYR A 160 -14.30 -13.40 -16.63
N GLU A 161 -15.62 -13.47 -16.42
CA GLU A 161 -16.30 -12.72 -15.34
C GLU A 161 -15.82 -13.16 -13.95
N GLU A 162 -15.66 -14.47 -13.72
CA GLU A 162 -15.18 -15.01 -12.43
C GLU A 162 -13.70 -14.64 -12.17
N MET A 163 -12.86 -14.66 -13.21
CA MET A 163 -11.47 -14.19 -13.13
C MET A 163 -11.39 -12.69 -12.84
N LEU A 164 -12.16 -11.87 -13.56
CA LEU A 164 -12.16 -10.41 -13.41
C LEU A 164 -12.54 -9.98 -11.99
N LYS A 165 -13.51 -10.66 -11.39
CA LYS A 165 -13.91 -10.45 -9.99
C LYS A 165 -12.75 -10.72 -9.02
N SER A 166 -11.99 -11.78 -9.26
CA SER A 166 -10.87 -12.18 -8.40
C SER A 166 -9.65 -11.27 -8.56
N TYR A 167 -9.33 -10.84 -9.79
CA TYR A 167 -8.32 -9.82 -10.04
C TYR A 167 -8.69 -8.49 -9.39
N SER A 168 -9.97 -8.09 -9.48
CA SER A 168 -10.47 -6.87 -8.83
C SER A 168 -10.35 -6.92 -7.32
N TYR A 169 -10.66 -8.06 -6.70
CA TYR A 169 -10.49 -8.25 -5.26
C TYR A 169 -9.01 -8.16 -4.85
N LEU A 170 -8.11 -8.82 -5.59
CA LEU A 170 -6.67 -8.73 -5.35
C LEU A 170 -6.16 -7.29 -5.48
N ARG A 171 -6.68 -6.51 -6.45
CA ARG A 171 -6.31 -5.11 -6.66
C ARG A 171 -6.68 -4.25 -5.45
N ILE A 172 -7.84 -4.51 -4.83
CA ILE A 172 -8.27 -3.79 -3.63
C ILE A 172 -7.33 -4.09 -2.47
N GLU A 173 -7.04 -5.37 -2.19
CA GLU A 173 -6.14 -5.78 -1.11
C GLU A 173 -4.72 -5.23 -1.31
N LEU A 174 -4.20 -5.29 -2.54
CA LEU A 174 -2.88 -4.75 -2.89
C LEU A 174 -2.82 -3.24 -2.68
N ASN A 175 -3.83 -2.50 -3.15
CA ASN A 175 -3.89 -1.05 -2.98
C ASN A 175 -4.02 -0.63 -1.51
N GLN A 176 -4.81 -1.37 -0.72
CA GLN A 176 -4.91 -1.13 0.72
C GLN A 176 -3.57 -1.35 1.41
N PHE A 177 -2.86 -2.43 1.04
CA PHE A 177 -1.52 -2.69 1.56
C PHE A 177 -0.54 -1.58 1.18
N ILE A 178 -0.49 -1.19 -0.11
CA ILE A 178 0.38 -0.09 -0.59
C ILE A 178 0.12 1.20 0.18
N ARG A 179 -1.15 1.62 0.35
CA ARG A 179 -1.51 2.82 1.13
C ARG A 179 -0.99 2.77 2.56
N LYS A 180 -1.19 1.63 3.23
CA LYS A 180 -0.75 1.43 4.62
C LYS A 180 0.77 1.58 4.79
N ILE A 181 1.57 1.05 3.86
CA ILE A 181 3.03 1.09 3.97
C ILE A 181 3.57 2.45 3.51
N ALA A 182 3.00 3.00 2.44
CA ALA A 182 3.35 4.34 1.93
C ALA A 182 2.97 5.45 2.93
N GLY A 183 2.06 5.18 3.86
CA GLY A 183 1.62 6.14 4.87
C GLY A 183 0.70 7.23 4.31
N VAL A 184 -0.06 6.88 3.25
CA VAL A 184 -1.07 7.73 2.59
C VAL A 184 -2.47 7.35 3.06
#